data_AF-N4WLZ2-F1
#
_entry.id   AF-N4WLZ2-F1
#
_cell.length_a   1.000
_cell.length_b   1.000
_cell.length_c   1.000
_cell.angle_alpha   90.00
_cell.angle_beta   90.00
_cell.angle_gamma   90.00
#
_symmetry.space_group_name_H-M   'P 1'
#
loop_
_entity.id
_entity.type
_entity.pdbx_description
1 polymer ?
#
loop_
_entity_poly.entity_id
_entity_poly.type
_entity_poly.pdbx_seq_one_letter_code
_entity_poly.pdbx_strand_id
1 'polypeptide(L)'
;MLNHDQLQQCKDELTERQSQIAAHLSDHFGLDQELLKSSVSELANYDNHPADTGTELYEREKDVALNDHSEQELKDIEKALQAIDDGNYGICEVCNEDIPTDRMLAMPTTKRCRKHAEQSVKRTRPIEEDILDANIQMTDTELAEEESVIFDREDAWQQVEKYGSSDGPSDFYDTEKDYDNMYYHSDELVGSAEDVESFLLADSHGKYIGVNEKHEAYEDYLDETDVGSILYTDR
;
A
#
# COMPACT_ATOMS: atom_id res chain seq x y z
N MET A 1 -44.10 -12.85 1.05
CA MET A 1 -43.70 -14.26 1.13
C MET A 1 -43.27 -14.76 -0.23
N LEU A 2 -42.19 -15.55 -0.31
CA LEU A 2 -41.69 -16.14 -1.55
C LEU A 2 -42.69 -17.17 -2.11
N ASN A 3 -42.80 -17.24 -3.42
CA ASN A 3 -43.45 -18.39 -4.08
C ASN A 3 -42.55 -19.63 -4.02
N HIS A 4 -43.12 -20.83 -4.16
CA HIS A 4 -42.36 -22.09 -4.15
C HIS A 4 -41.24 -22.09 -5.20
N ASP A 5 -41.53 -21.60 -6.41
CA ASP A 5 -40.55 -21.50 -7.49
C ASP A 5 -39.37 -20.56 -7.14
N GLN A 6 -39.66 -19.45 -6.46
CA GLN A 6 -38.64 -18.48 -6.05
C GLN A 6 -37.77 -19.01 -4.91
N LEU A 7 -38.36 -19.77 -3.99
CA LEU A 7 -37.61 -20.43 -2.92
C LEU A 7 -36.69 -21.51 -3.49
N GLN A 8 -37.17 -22.28 -4.47
CA GLN A 8 -36.33 -23.27 -5.14
C GLN A 8 -35.17 -22.60 -5.89
N GLN A 9 -35.43 -21.50 -6.60
CA GLN A 9 -34.38 -20.72 -7.25
C GLN A 9 -33.29 -20.26 -6.27
N CYS A 10 -33.67 -19.67 -5.12
CA CYS A 10 -32.70 -19.27 -4.10
C CYS A 10 -31.93 -20.46 -3.54
N LYS A 11 -32.59 -21.61 -3.35
CA LYS A 11 -31.94 -22.84 -2.84
C LYS A 11 -30.91 -23.35 -3.84
N ASP A 12 -31.26 -23.42 -5.12
CA ASP A 12 -30.35 -23.89 -6.17
C ASP A 12 -29.11 -22.97 -6.25
N GLU A 13 -29.31 -21.65 -6.25
CA GLU A 13 -28.23 -20.64 -6.26
C GLU A 13 -27.31 -20.78 -5.04
N LEU A 14 -27.88 -20.92 -3.84
CA LEU A 14 -27.11 -21.12 -2.61
C LEU A 14 -26.29 -22.41 -2.64
N THR A 15 -26.85 -23.51 -3.15
CA THR A 15 -26.11 -24.79 -3.25
C THR A 15 -25.01 -24.76 -4.30
N GLU A 16 -25.24 -24.11 -5.44
CA GLU A 16 -24.20 -23.91 -6.45
C GLU A 16 -23.06 -23.07 -5.86
N ARG A 17 -23.39 -21.95 -5.21
CA ARG A 17 -22.41 -21.07 -4.58
C ARG A 17 -21.63 -21.77 -3.46
N GLN A 18 -22.31 -22.59 -2.63
CA GLN A 18 -21.67 -23.41 -1.61
C GLN A 18 -20.60 -24.33 -2.21
N SER A 19 -20.92 -25.01 -3.32
CA SER A 19 -19.98 -25.92 -3.97
C SER A 19 -18.75 -25.21 -4.55
N GLN A 20 -18.95 -24.00 -5.10
CA GLN A 20 -17.86 -23.17 -5.62
C GLN A 20 -16.92 -22.71 -4.49
N ILE A 21 -17.49 -22.21 -3.39
CA ILE A 21 -16.68 -21.72 -2.25
C ILE A 21 -15.98 -22.88 -1.55
N ALA A 22 -16.64 -24.03 -1.39
CA ALA A 22 -16.00 -25.21 -0.82
C ALA A 22 -14.81 -25.70 -1.66
N ALA A 23 -14.90 -25.61 -2.99
CA ALA A 23 -13.77 -25.90 -3.86
C ALA A 23 -12.63 -24.89 -3.67
N HIS A 24 -12.94 -23.59 -3.58
CA HIS A 24 -11.93 -22.54 -3.34
C HIS A 24 -11.25 -22.67 -1.98
N LEU A 25 -12.00 -22.99 -0.93
CA LEU A 25 -11.46 -23.18 0.43
C LEU A 25 -10.64 -24.46 0.57
N SER A 26 -10.80 -25.45 -0.31
CA SER A 26 -10.04 -26.71 -0.21
C SER A 26 -8.52 -26.53 -0.33
N ASP A 27 -8.08 -25.48 -1.02
CA ASP A 27 -6.68 -25.10 -1.17
C ASP A 27 -6.25 -24.05 -0.14
N HIS A 28 -7.19 -23.51 0.66
CA HIS A 28 -6.98 -22.43 1.62
C HIS A 28 -6.10 -21.28 1.11
N PHE A 29 -6.13 -20.97 -0.19
CA PHE A 29 -5.22 -19.99 -0.81
C PHE A 29 -3.74 -20.25 -0.50
N GLY A 30 -3.32 -21.52 -0.38
CA GLY A 30 -1.95 -21.89 0.02
C GLY A 30 -1.58 -21.50 1.46
N LEU A 31 -2.57 -21.16 2.31
CA LEU A 31 -2.35 -20.75 3.70
C LEU A 31 -1.73 -21.84 4.58
N ASP A 32 -1.85 -23.11 4.20
CA ASP A 32 -1.21 -24.26 4.86
C ASP A 32 0.31 -24.07 5.01
N GLN A 33 0.91 -23.24 4.16
CA GLN A 33 2.27 -22.74 4.34
C GLN A 33 2.25 -21.56 5.34
N GLU A 34 2.32 -21.88 6.63
CA GLU A 34 2.18 -20.93 7.76
C GLU A 34 3.20 -19.77 7.75
N LEU A 35 4.30 -19.86 7.01
CA LEU A 35 5.30 -18.79 6.93
C LEU A 35 5.37 -18.16 5.53
N LEU A 36 5.38 -16.82 5.49
CA LEU A 36 5.71 -15.99 4.32
C LEU A 36 6.99 -16.45 3.60
N LYS A 37 7.93 -17.00 4.37
CA LYS A 37 9.17 -17.60 3.87
C LYS A 37 8.93 -18.72 2.84
N SER A 38 7.86 -19.50 3.01
CA SER A 38 7.52 -20.60 2.11
C SER A 38 6.84 -20.10 0.82
N SER A 39 6.12 -18.98 0.87
CA SER A 39 5.51 -18.37 -0.33
C SER A 39 6.54 -17.69 -1.23
N VAL A 40 7.57 -17.05 -0.65
CA VAL A 40 8.64 -16.37 -1.42
C VAL A 40 9.73 -17.35 -1.91
N SER A 41 9.66 -18.63 -1.54
CA SER A 41 10.66 -19.66 -1.88
C SER A 41 12.10 -19.31 -1.45
N GLU A 42 12.26 -18.40 -0.47
CA GLU A 42 13.55 -17.93 0.01
C GLU A 42 13.97 -18.70 1.29
N LEU A 43 15.22 -19.17 1.31
CA LEU A 43 15.75 -19.97 2.43
C LEU A 43 16.12 -19.11 3.65
N ALA A 44 16.28 -17.80 3.50
CA ALA A 44 16.57 -16.86 4.57
C ALA A 44 16.12 -15.44 4.22
N ASN A 45 15.42 -14.77 5.16
CA ASN A 45 14.96 -13.38 5.00
C ASN A 45 15.79 -12.35 5.79
N TYR A 46 16.82 -12.79 6.52
CA TYR A 46 17.60 -11.89 7.38
C TYR A 46 18.58 -11.00 6.60
N ASP A 47 18.87 -11.35 5.35
CA ASP A 47 19.79 -10.65 4.45
C ASP A 47 19.05 -9.79 3.40
N ASN A 48 17.71 -9.84 3.38
CA ASN A 48 16.89 -9.05 2.47
C ASN A 48 16.63 -7.68 3.08
N HIS A 49 16.63 -6.64 2.25
CA HIS A 49 16.18 -5.32 2.69
C HIS A 49 14.67 -5.39 2.99
N PRO A 50 14.16 -4.80 4.09
CA PRO A 50 12.73 -4.85 4.40
C PRO A 50 11.82 -4.40 3.25
N ALA A 51 12.27 -3.41 2.47
CA ALA A 51 11.56 -2.91 1.29
C ALA A 51 11.40 -3.95 0.16
N ASP A 52 12.28 -4.95 0.07
CA ASP A 52 12.23 -6.00 -0.95
C ASP A 52 11.06 -6.98 -0.70
N THR A 53 10.58 -7.06 0.55
CA THR A 53 9.53 -8.01 0.97
C THR A 53 8.12 -7.41 1.02
N GLY A 54 7.98 -6.10 0.80
CA GLY A 54 6.70 -5.40 0.94
C GLY A 54 5.61 -5.92 -0.01
N THR A 55 5.94 -6.12 -1.28
CA THR A 55 5.00 -6.64 -2.29
C THR A 55 4.51 -8.04 -1.95
N GLU A 56 5.42 -8.91 -1.52
CA GLU A 56 5.09 -10.29 -1.14
C GLU A 56 4.23 -10.35 0.11
N LEU A 57 4.52 -9.49 1.10
CA LEU A 57 3.69 -9.35 2.29
C LEU A 57 2.28 -8.89 1.93
N TYR A 58 2.14 -7.89 1.07
CA TYR A 58 0.85 -7.38 0.62
C TYR A 58 0.00 -8.45 -0.08
N GLU A 59 0.59 -9.20 -1.03
CA GLU A 59 -0.15 -10.30 -1.69
C GLU A 59 -0.55 -11.38 -0.70
N ARG A 60 0.31 -11.67 0.30
CA ARG A 60 -0.02 -12.63 1.36
C ARG A 60 -1.18 -12.16 2.24
N GLU A 61 -1.20 -10.90 2.63
CA GLU A 61 -2.29 -10.32 3.43
C GLU A 61 -3.62 -10.32 2.65
N LYS A 62 -3.57 -10.07 1.35
CA LYS A 62 -4.71 -10.19 0.45
C LYS A 62 -5.25 -11.63 0.40
N ASP A 63 -4.39 -12.63 0.30
CA ASP A 63 -4.81 -14.05 0.32
C ASP A 63 -5.51 -14.40 1.65
N VAL A 64 -4.98 -13.94 2.79
CA VAL A 64 -5.62 -14.10 4.10
C VAL A 64 -7.02 -13.48 4.10
N ALA A 65 -7.14 -12.23 3.63
CA ALA A 65 -8.42 -11.53 3.58
C ALA A 65 -9.46 -12.25 2.68
N LEU A 66 -9.02 -12.81 1.55
CA LEU A 66 -9.87 -13.58 0.64
C LEU A 66 -10.32 -14.91 1.25
N ASN A 67 -9.44 -15.60 1.99
CA ASN A 67 -9.81 -16.80 2.74
C ASN A 67 -10.86 -16.48 3.80
N ASP A 68 -10.63 -15.48 4.64
CA ASP A 68 -11.56 -15.05 5.69
C ASP A 68 -12.93 -14.67 5.12
N HIS A 69 -12.94 -13.94 3.99
CA HIS A 69 -14.16 -13.59 3.29
C HIS A 69 -14.91 -14.84 2.79
N SER A 70 -14.20 -15.79 2.20
CA SER A 70 -14.77 -17.03 1.68
C SER A 70 -15.36 -17.91 2.79
N GLU A 71 -14.68 -18.02 3.94
CA GLU A 71 -15.20 -18.73 5.11
C GLU A 71 -16.46 -18.07 5.68
N GLN A 72 -16.48 -16.74 5.73
CA GLN A 72 -17.65 -16.00 6.21
C GLN A 72 -18.84 -16.15 5.26
N GLU A 73 -18.60 -16.08 3.95
CA GLU A 73 -19.62 -16.32 2.93
C GLU A 73 -20.19 -17.74 3.04
N LEU A 74 -19.34 -18.76 3.22
CA LEU A 74 -19.78 -20.14 3.42
C LEU A 74 -20.69 -20.28 4.65
N LYS A 75 -20.29 -19.70 5.78
CA LYS A 75 -21.10 -19.68 7.02
C LYS A 75 -22.45 -18.99 6.81
N ASP A 76 -22.50 -17.96 5.98
CA ASP A 76 -23.73 -17.24 5.67
C ASP A 76 -24.66 -18.05 4.76
N ILE A 77 -24.11 -18.77 3.78
CA ILE A 77 -24.84 -19.71 2.92
C ILE A 77 -25.41 -20.88 3.74
N GLU A 78 -24.61 -21.51 4.60
CA GLU A 78 -25.05 -22.62 5.44
C GLU A 78 -26.23 -22.22 6.34
N LYS A 79 -26.15 -21.03 6.95
CA LYS A 79 -27.25 -20.49 7.75
C LYS A 79 -28.50 -20.20 6.92
N ALA A 80 -28.35 -19.72 5.69
CA ALA A 80 -29.48 -19.47 4.80
C ALA A 80 -30.16 -20.79 4.38
N LEU A 81 -29.39 -21.81 4.02
CA LEU A 81 -29.89 -23.15 3.71
C LEU A 81 -30.59 -23.79 4.92
N GLN A 82 -30.01 -23.67 6.12
CA GLN A 82 -30.64 -24.14 7.35
C GLN A 82 -31.96 -23.42 7.62
N ALA A 83 -32.03 -22.10 7.42
CA ALA A 83 -33.27 -21.34 7.57
C ALA A 83 -34.36 -21.78 6.55
N ILE A 84 -33.96 -22.20 5.34
CA ILE A 84 -34.88 -22.77 4.35
C ILE A 84 -35.45 -24.10 4.85
N ASP A 85 -34.60 -24.97 5.37
CA ASP A 85 -35.01 -26.29 5.87
C ASP A 85 -35.88 -26.19 7.14
N ASP A 86 -35.60 -25.21 8.01
CA ASP A 86 -36.39 -24.91 9.22
C ASP A 86 -37.70 -24.16 8.92
N GLY A 87 -37.90 -23.68 7.68
CA GLY A 87 -39.08 -22.91 7.27
C GLY A 87 -39.12 -21.46 7.75
N ASN A 88 -38.01 -20.95 8.30
CA ASN A 88 -37.87 -19.57 8.80
C ASN A 88 -37.22 -18.61 7.78
N TYR A 89 -36.94 -19.09 6.56
CA TYR A 89 -36.33 -18.31 5.51
C TYR A 89 -37.21 -17.12 5.10
N GLY A 90 -36.60 -15.94 5.05
CA GLY A 90 -37.28 -14.70 4.72
C GLY A 90 -37.91 -13.96 5.90
N ILE A 91 -37.59 -14.34 7.14
CA ILE A 91 -37.95 -13.60 8.35
C ILE A 91 -36.72 -12.86 8.88
N CYS A 92 -36.85 -11.57 9.20
CA CYS A 92 -35.75 -10.79 9.75
C CYS A 92 -35.39 -11.24 11.16
N GLU A 93 -34.12 -11.57 11.42
CA GLU A 93 -33.64 -11.99 12.76
C GLU A 93 -33.82 -10.95 13.88
N VAL A 94 -34.04 -9.67 13.54
CA VAL A 94 -34.12 -8.56 14.49
C VAL A 94 -35.57 -8.18 14.82
N CYS A 95 -36.40 -7.95 13.80
CA CYS A 95 -37.80 -7.54 14.00
C CYS A 95 -38.83 -8.64 13.78
N ASN A 96 -38.41 -9.83 13.33
CA ASN A 96 -39.30 -10.94 12.95
C ASN A 96 -40.35 -10.57 11.89
N GLU A 97 -40.11 -9.51 11.11
CA GLU A 97 -40.93 -9.14 9.96
C GLU A 97 -40.43 -9.82 8.68
N ASP A 98 -41.34 -9.99 7.71
CA ASP A 98 -41.01 -10.51 6.39
C ASP A 98 -39.96 -9.65 5.67
N ILE A 99 -38.93 -10.30 5.14
CA ILE A 99 -37.94 -9.68 4.27
C ILE A 99 -38.56 -9.52 2.86
N PRO A 100 -38.39 -8.36 2.21
CA PRO A 100 -38.87 -8.16 0.84
C PRO A 100 -38.32 -9.20 -0.14
N THR A 101 -39.17 -9.72 -1.02
CA THR A 101 -38.80 -10.75 -2.01
C THR A 101 -37.67 -10.32 -2.92
N ASP A 102 -37.71 -9.07 -3.41
CA ASP A 102 -36.70 -8.53 -4.32
C ASP A 102 -35.32 -8.50 -3.67
N ARG A 103 -35.25 -8.32 -2.35
CA ARG A 103 -34.00 -8.34 -1.60
C ARG A 103 -33.45 -9.76 -1.49
N MET A 104 -34.31 -10.75 -1.26
CA MET A 104 -33.89 -12.16 -1.14
C MET A 104 -33.44 -12.71 -2.49
N LEU A 105 -34.08 -12.30 -3.59
CA LEU A 105 -33.64 -12.65 -4.94
C LEU A 105 -32.33 -11.97 -5.33
N ALA A 106 -32.04 -10.77 -4.82
CA ALA A 106 -30.79 -10.08 -5.06
C ALA A 106 -29.64 -10.55 -4.14
N MET A 107 -29.97 -11.03 -2.94
CA MET A 107 -29.01 -11.49 -1.94
C MET A 107 -29.62 -12.66 -1.14
N PRO A 108 -29.49 -13.91 -1.62
CA PRO A 108 -30.10 -15.09 -0.99
C PRO A 108 -29.59 -15.37 0.43
N THR A 109 -28.42 -14.87 0.80
CA THR A 109 -27.82 -15.01 2.14
C THR A 109 -28.36 -14.00 3.17
N THR A 110 -29.28 -13.11 2.78
CA THR A 110 -29.78 -12.03 3.64
C THR A 110 -30.58 -12.55 4.84
N LYS A 111 -30.16 -12.18 6.06
CA LYS A 111 -30.85 -12.52 7.32
C LYS A 111 -31.70 -11.39 7.90
N ARG A 112 -31.55 -10.18 7.36
CA ARG A 112 -32.13 -8.96 7.92
C ARG A 112 -32.89 -8.15 6.88
N CYS A 113 -33.94 -7.46 7.32
CA CYS A 113 -34.66 -6.49 6.50
C CYS A 113 -33.81 -5.23 6.29
N ARG A 114 -34.17 -4.39 5.31
CA ARG A 114 -33.41 -3.18 4.95
C ARG A 114 -33.14 -2.24 6.14
N LYS A 115 -34.06 -2.14 7.10
CA LYS A 115 -33.93 -1.27 8.28
C LYS A 115 -32.84 -1.78 9.25
N HIS A 116 -32.66 -3.09 9.33
CA HIS A 116 -31.70 -3.75 10.23
C HIS A 116 -30.49 -4.32 9.47
N ALA A 117 -30.37 -4.02 8.18
CA ALA A 117 -29.16 -4.31 7.42
C ALA A 117 -28.01 -3.52 8.05
N GLU A 118 -26.83 -4.13 8.07
CA GLU A 118 -25.63 -3.52 8.66
C GLU A 118 -25.27 -2.26 7.86
N GLN A 119 -25.39 -1.09 8.50
CA GLN A 119 -25.12 0.23 7.89
C GLN A 119 -23.74 0.77 8.25
N SER A 120 -22.91 0.00 8.95
CA SER A 120 -21.55 0.42 9.28
C SER A 120 -20.62 0.16 8.09
N VAL A 121 -20.48 1.16 7.22
CA VAL A 121 -19.27 1.23 6.40
C VAL A 121 -18.13 1.52 7.38
N LYS A 122 -17.23 0.54 7.58
CA LYS A 122 -15.98 0.79 8.32
C LYS A 122 -15.27 1.93 7.58
N ARG A 123 -15.10 3.06 8.26
CA ARG A 123 -14.35 4.22 7.74
C ARG A 123 -12.85 4.10 7.97
N THR A 124 -12.40 2.94 8.45
CA THR A 124 -10.97 2.64 8.56
C THR A 124 -10.41 2.59 7.15
N ARG A 125 -9.67 3.63 6.79
CA ARG A 125 -8.85 3.66 5.58
C ARG A 125 -7.67 2.69 5.78
N PRO A 126 -7.09 2.15 4.70
CA PRO A 126 -5.86 1.37 4.79
C PRO A 126 -4.78 2.14 5.56
N ILE A 127 -3.93 1.44 6.32
CA ILE A 127 -2.84 2.09 7.08
C ILE A 127 -1.85 2.80 6.15
N GLU A 128 -1.78 2.34 4.90
CA GLU A 128 -1.03 2.94 3.82
C GLU A 128 -1.49 4.37 3.55
N GLU A 129 -2.76 4.71 3.75
CA GLU A 129 -3.21 6.11 3.59
C GLU A 129 -2.76 7.04 4.73
N ASP A 130 -2.26 6.51 5.85
CA ASP A 130 -1.64 7.35 6.90
C ASP A 130 -0.21 7.79 6.49
N ILE A 131 0.38 7.15 5.48
CA ILE A 131 1.74 7.43 4.97
C ILE A 131 1.68 7.96 3.53
N LEU A 132 0.86 7.33 2.69
CA LEU A 132 0.62 7.66 1.29
C LEU A 132 -0.54 8.65 1.22
N ASP A 133 -0.20 9.93 1.26
CA ASP A 133 -1.16 10.97 0.92
C ASP A 133 -1.50 10.87 -0.57
N ALA A 134 -2.78 10.59 -0.88
CA ALA A 134 -3.30 10.57 -2.24
C ALA A 134 -3.26 11.95 -2.94
N ASN A 135 -2.76 12.98 -2.25
CA ASN A 135 -2.73 14.34 -2.71
C ASN A 135 -1.29 14.79 -2.94
N ILE A 136 -0.93 14.99 -4.20
CA ILE A 136 0.32 15.61 -4.69
C ILE A 136 0.41 17.10 -4.27
N GLN A 137 -0.40 17.56 -3.31
CA GLN A 137 -0.56 18.96 -2.92
C GLN A 137 -0.22 19.24 -1.45
N MET A 138 0.13 18.25 -0.63
CA MET A 138 0.25 18.46 0.83
C MET A 138 1.56 17.99 1.46
N THR A 139 2.67 18.11 0.73
CA THR A 139 4.00 18.20 1.36
C THR A 139 4.31 19.64 1.84
N ASP A 140 3.32 20.51 2.05
CA ASP A 140 3.49 21.91 2.53
C ASP A 140 4.05 22.04 3.97
N THR A 141 4.68 21.00 4.54
CA THR A 141 5.52 21.17 5.73
C THR A 141 6.94 21.38 5.26
N GLU A 142 7.39 22.64 5.25
CA GLU A 142 8.77 23.09 4.95
C GLU A 142 9.86 22.26 5.66
N LEU A 143 9.54 21.56 6.76
CA LEU A 143 10.45 20.67 7.50
C LEU A 143 10.64 19.28 6.88
N ALA A 144 9.75 18.85 5.99
CA ALA A 144 9.82 17.54 5.34
C ALA A 144 10.40 17.63 3.92
N GLU A 145 10.38 18.80 3.28
CA GLU A 145 10.87 18.99 1.91
C GLU A 145 12.40 18.79 1.84
N GLU A 146 13.19 19.37 2.75
CA GLU A 146 14.67 19.22 2.71
C GLU A 146 15.18 17.80 3.01
N GLU A 147 14.42 16.96 3.72
CA GLU A 147 14.82 15.58 4.09
C GLU A 147 14.11 14.49 3.26
N SER A 148 13.08 14.84 2.48
CA SER A 148 12.30 13.87 1.70
C SER A 148 12.90 13.67 0.32
N VAL A 149 13.34 12.44 0.02
CA VAL A 149 13.82 12.04 -1.32
C VAL A 149 12.71 11.65 -2.30
N ILE A 150 11.45 11.82 -1.90
CA ILE A 150 10.30 11.38 -2.70
C ILE A 150 10.08 12.37 -3.82
N PHE A 151 10.17 11.90 -5.07
CA PHE A 151 9.89 12.69 -6.26
C PHE A 151 8.50 13.34 -6.20
N ASP A 152 8.46 14.65 -6.09
CA ASP A 152 7.23 15.40 -5.87
C ASP A 152 6.93 16.45 -6.97
N ARG A 153 6.03 17.39 -6.69
CA ARG A 153 5.67 18.45 -7.63
C ARG A 153 6.82 19.43 -7.86
N GLU A 154 7.55 19.76 -6.80
CA GLU A 154 8.70 20.64 -6.88
C GLU A 154 9.78 20.01 -7.76
N ASP A 155 10.13 18.75 -7.51
CA ASP A 155 11.09 18.00 -8.34
C ASP A 155 10.71 18.01 -9.83
N ALA A 156 9.42 17.80 -10.12
CA ALA A 156 8.92 17.81 -11.48
C ALA A 156 9.08 19.18 -12.15
N TRP A 157 8.99 20.26 -11.40
CA TRP A 157 9.25 21.61 -11.91
C TRP A 157 10.75 21.88 -12.07
N GLN A 158 11.56 21.56 -11.07
CA GLN A 158 13.01 21.72 -11.09
C GLN A 158 13.66 21.00 -12.29
N GLN A 159 13.21 19.77 -12.62
CA GLN A 159 13.72 19.02 -13.77
C GLN A 159 13.53 19.74 -15.11
N VAL A 160 12.44 20.50 -15.25
CA VAL A 160 12.16 21.27 -16.46
C VAL A 160 12.87 22.63 -16.40
N GLU A 161 12.91 23.25 -15.23
CA GLU A 161 13.52 24.54 -14.98
C GLU A 161 15.02 24.56 -15.34
N LYS A 162 15.73 23.46 -15.07
CA LYS A 162 17.14 23.27 -15.45
C LYS A 162 17.42 23.48 -16.94
N TYR A 163 16.46 23.22 -17.81
CA TYR A 163 16.62 23.41 -19.26
C TYR A 163 16.28 24.83 -19.73
N GLY A 164 15.86 25.70 -18.81
CA GLY A 164 15.76 27.14 -19.03
C GLY A 164 14.53 27.75 -18.36
N SER A 165 14.75 28.44 -17.25
CA SER A 165 13.92 29.55 -16.80
C SER A 165 14.43 30.87 -17.38
N SER A 166 13.61 31.92 -17.34
CA SER A 166 14.07 33.28 -17.69
C SER A 166 14.70 34.01 -16.50
N ASP A 167 14.95 33.29 -15.42
CA ASP A 167 15.48 33.80 -14.16
C ASP A 167 17.00 33.96 -14.26
N GLY A 168 17.53 34.96 -13.57
CA GLY A 168 18.96 35.22 -13.50
C GLY A 168 19.45 35.40 -12.05
N PRO A 169 20.76 35.60 -11.85
CA PRO A 169 21.34 35.76 -10.51
C PRO A 169 20.78 36.93 -9.68
N SER A 170 20.04 37.84 -10.30
CA SER A 170 19.39 38.96 -9.60
C SER A 170 18.01 38.61 -9.03
N ASP A 171 17.45 37.45 -9.42
CA ASP A 171 16.14 36.97 -9.00
C ASP A 171 16.23 36.08 -7.75
N PHE A 172 17.44 35.62 -7.38
CA PHE A 172 17.70 34.81 -6.19
C PHE A 172 18.35 35.62 -5.06
N TYR A 173 17.99 35.31 -3.81
CA TYR A 173 18.60 35.92 -2.62
C TYR A 173 19.96 35.32 -2.28
N ASP A 174 20.17 34.06 -2.66
CA ASP A 174 21.44 33.35 -2.50
C ASP A 174 22.31 33.56 -3.73
N THR A 175 23.47 34.20 -3.52
CA THR A 175 24.41 34.57 -4.58
C THR A 175 25.50 33.53 -4.82
N GLU A 176 25.54 32.45 -4.05
CA GLU A 176 26.55 31.39 -4.19
C GLU A 176 26.19 30.34 -5.26
N LYS A 177 25.04 30.48 -5.93
CA LYS A 177 24.61 29.56 -6.98
C LYS A 177 25.42 29.75 -8.29
N ASP A 178 25.74 28.65 -8.97
CA ASP A 178 26.33 28.64 -10.31
C ASP A 178 25.23 28.89 -11.37
N TYR A 179 25.57 29.41 -12.55
CA TYR A 179 24.63 29.63 -13.66
C TYR A 179 23.88 28.35 -14.07
N ASP A 180 24.51 27.20 -13.88
CA ASP A 180 23.91 25.89 -14.15
C ASP A 180 22.90 25.44 -13.06
N ASN A 181 22.86 26.14 -11.93
CA ASN A 181 22.05 25.85 -10.74
C ASN A 181 21.15 27.05 -10.32
N MET A 182 20.73 27.88 -11.28
CA MET A 182 19.84 29.05 -11.04
C MET A 182 18.36 28.64 -11.01
N TYR A 183 17.99 27.72 -10.13
CA TYR A 183 16.60 27.34 -9.87
C TYR A 183 16.34 27.19 -8.36
N TYR A 184 15.07 27.21 -7.98
CA TYR A 184 14.65 27.09 -6.58
C TYR A 184 15.13 25.74 -6.00
N HIS A 185 15.66 25.78 -4.75
CA HIS A 185 16.23 24.60 -4.05
C HIS A 185 17.24 23.76 -4.86
N SER A 186 18.00 24.38 -5.78
CA SER A 186 19.06 23.68 -6.56
C SER A 186 20.12 22.94 -5.74
N ASP A 187 20.25 23.27 -4.47
CA ASP A 187 21.18 22.73 -3.48
C ASP A 187 20.66 21.44 -2.80
N GLU A 188 19.36 21.15 -2.95
CA GLU A 188 18.66 19.99 -2.42
C GLU A 188 19.32 18.65 -2.82
N LEU A 189 19.21 17.68 -1.93
CA LEU A 189 19.78 16.35 -2.11
C LEU A 189 18.82 15.44 -2.87
N VAL A 190 18.88 15.49 -4.20
CA VAL A 190 18.00 14.64 -5.03
C VAL A 190 18.46 13.18 -5.01
N GLY A 191 17.61 12.29 -4.49
CA GLY A 191 17.72 10.84 -4.64
C GLY A 191 18.69 10.13 -3.68
N SER A 192 19.07 10.75 -2.57
CA SER A 192 19.87 10.12 -1.50
C SER A 192 19.27 10.50 -0.14
N ALA A 193 19.06 9.53 0.75
CA ALA A 193 18.38 9.81 2.02
C ALA A 193 19.31 10.48 3.04
N GLU A 194 20.62 10.25 2.90
CA GLU A 194 21.65 10.87 3.72
C GLU A 194 22.74 11.46 2.81
N ASP A 195 23.39 12.55 3.24
CA ASP A 195 24.49 13.19 2.51
C ASP A 195 25.59 12.18 2.11
N VAL A 196 25.88 11.23 3.00
CA VAL A 196 26.90 10.18 2.79
C VAL A 196 26.57 9.23 1.64
N GLU A 197 25.28 9.02 1.35
CA GLU A 197 24.84 8.17 0.24
C GLU A 197 25.05 8.86 -1.11
N SER A 198 25.01 10.20 -1.14
CA SER A 198 25.17 10.99 -2.37
C SER A 198 26.60 10.99 -2.90
N PHE A 199 27.59 10.74 -2.03
CA PHE A 199 28.99 10.82 -2.40
C PHE A 199 29.41 9.71 -3.34
N LEU A 200 28.88 8.49 -3.17
CA LEU A 200 29.37 7.31 -3.86
C LEU A 200 28.86 7.26 -5.30
N LEU A 201 29.79 7.27 -6.26
CA LEU A 201 29.48 7.12 -7.68
C LEU A 201 29.65 5.66 -8.11
N ALA A 202 28.67 5.16 -8.86
CA ALA A 202 28.71 3.84 -9.50
C ALA A 202 28.52 3.95 -11.01
N ASP A 203 29.12 3.03 -11.78
CA ASP A 203 28.84 2.90 -13.20
C ASP A 203 27.46 2.26 -13.47
N SER A 204 27.06 2.14 -14.74
CA SER A 204 25.80 1.51 -15.14
C SER A 204 25.67 0.02 -14.77
N HIS A 205 26.72 -0.59 -14.22
CA HIS A 205 26.77 -1.96 -13.74
C HIS A 205 26.90 -2.04 -12.20
N GLY A 206 26.76 -0.92 -11.50
CA GLY A 206 26.84 -0.85 -10.04
C GLY A 206 28.27 -0.96 -9.49
N LYS A 207 29.30 -0.81 -10.33
CA LYS A 207 30.68 -0.83 -9.88
C LYS A 207 31.09 0.55 -9.41
N TYR A 208 31.66 0.62 -8.20
CA TYR A 208 32.22 1.85 -7.64
C TYR A 208 33.26 2.49 -8.58
N ILE A 209 33.05 3.77 -8.90
CA ILE A 209 33.92 4.57 -9.79
C ILE A 209 34.57 5.76 -9.08
N GLY A 210 34.15 6.11 -7.87
CA GLY A 210 34.74 7.20 -7.08
C GLY A 210 33.71 7.92 -6.24
N VAL A 211 34.09 9.12 -5.79
CA VAL A 211 33.21 10.04 -5.05
C VAL A 211 32.88 11.28 -5.88
N ASN A 212 31.75 11.93 -5.59
CA ASN A 212 31.33 13.19 -6.23
C ASN A 212 32.09 14.41 -5.67
N GLU A 213 31.85 15.60 -6.23
CA GLU A 213 32.51 16.84 -5.77
C GLU A 213 32.06 17.29 -4.37
N LYS A 214 30.83 16.95 -3.95
CA LYS A 214 30.30 17.28 -2.61
C LYS A 214 31.05 16.56 -1.49
N HIS A 215 31.71 15.44 -1.79
CA HIS A 215 32.50 14.68 -0.82
C HIS A 215 33.68 15.49 -0.24
N GLU A 216 34.37 16.34 -1.02
CA GLU A 216 35.50 17.12 -0.47
C GLU A 216 35.03 18.15 0.57
N ALA A 217 33.87 18.78 0.36
CA ALA A 217 33.30 19.70 1.34
C ALA A 217 32.93 18.99 2.66
N TYR A 218 32.51 17.73 2.58
CA TYR A 218 32.23 16.91 3.76
C TYR A 218 33.51 16.50 4.51
N GLU A 219 34.58 16.16 3.79
CA GLU A 219 35.89 15.89 4.39
C GLU A 219 36.47 17.14 5.09
N ASP A 220 36.33 18.32 4.49
CA ASP A 220 36.73 19.59 5.10
C ASP A 220 35.96 19.85 6.41
N TYR A 221 34.64 19.58 6.43
CA TYR A 221 33.82 19.68 7.65
C TYR A 221 34.27 18.70 8.75
N LEU A 222 34.61 17.46 8.39
CA LEU A 222 35.14 16.46 9.34
C LEU A 222 36.48 16.89 9.93
N ASP A 223 37.38 17.42 9.09
CA ASP A 223 38.68 17.95 9.52
C ASP A 223 38.50 19.17 10.45
N GLU A 224 37.54 20.06 10.18
CA GLU A 224 37.21 21.21 11.05
C GLU A 224 36.64 20.77 12.42
N THR A 225 35.91 19.66 12.45
CA THR A 225 35.28 19.12 13.66
C THR A 225 36.14 18.10 14.41
N ASP A 226 37.37 17.84 13.95
CA ASP A 226 38.33 16.87 14.50
C ASP A 226 37.74 15.43 14.55
N VAL A 227 36.96 15.08 13.52
CA VAL A 227 36.37 13.74 13.33
C VAL A 227 37.05 13.06 12.15
N GLY A 228 37.53 11.82 12.33
CA GLY A 228 38.19 11.09 11.24
C GLY A 228 37.21 10.54 10.21
N SER A 229 37.57 10.62 8.93
CA SER A 229 36.81 10.02 7.83
C SER A 229 36.86 8.49 7.85
N ILE A 230 35.70 7.86 7.57
CA ILE A 230 35.57 6.41 7.40
C ILE A 230 36.20 5.93 6.09
N LEU A 231 36.30 6.79 5.08
CA LEU A 231 36.83 6.42 3.76
C LEU A 231 38.37 6.46 3.74
N TYR A 232 38.98 7.30 4.57
CA TYR A 232 40.44 7.45 4.66
C TYR A 232 40.94 7.08 6.06
N THR A 233 40.89 5.79 6.40
CA THR A 233 41.36 5.29 7.71
C THR A 233 42.88 5.36 7.94
N ASP A 234 43.65 5.96 7.04
CA ASP A 234 45.10 6.12 7.16
C ASP A 234 45.53 7.59 6.97
N ARG A 235 45.44 8.38 8.03
CA ARG A 235 46.24 9.61 8.22
C ARG A 235 46.82 9.68 9.64
#